data_AF-A0A4S1G430-F1
#
_entry.id   AF-A0A4S1G430-F1
#
_cell.length_a   1.000
_cell.length_b   1.000
_cell.length_c   1.000
_cell.angle_alpha   90.00
_cell.angle_beta   90.00
_cell.angle_gamma   90.00
#
_symmetry.space_group_name_H-M   'P 1'
#
loop_
_entity.id
_entity.type
_entity.pdbx_description
1 polymer ?
#
loop_
_entity_poly.entity_id
_entity_poly.type
_entity_poly.pdbx_seq_one_letter_code
_entity_poly.pdbx_strand_id
1 'polypeptide(L)'
;YSVIGASLLWVGWFGFNAGSELAADGLAGAAMMNTQVATAAAALAWMFAEWIVAKKPSVLGIISGAVAGLVAVTPASGFVNPTGAFIVGLIAGVVCYLSAVKLKHAMGYDDSLDAFG
;
A
#
# COMPACT_ATOMS: atom_id res chain seq x y z
N TYR A 1 -16.65 -8.66 -1.94
CA TYR A 1 -16.63 -7.30 -2.53
C TYR A 1 -15.33 -6.56 -2.28
N SER A 2 -14.60 -6.82 -1.19
CA SER A 2 -13.37 -6.09 -0.82
C SER A 2 -12.30 -6.07 -1.92
N VAL A 3 -12.09 -7.18 -2.64
CA VAL A 3 -11.12 -7.24 -3.76
C VAL A 3 -11.51 -6.29 -4.89
N ILE A 4 -12.80 -6.20 -5.25
CA ILE A 4 -13.27 -5.26 -6.29
C ILE A 4 -13.02 -3.82 -5.82
N GLY A 5 -13.34 -3.51 -4.57
CA GLY A 5 -13.07 -2.19 -3.98
C GLY A 5 -11.59 -1.83 -4.00
N ALA A 6 -10.72 -2.74 -3.56
CA ALA A 6 -9.27 -2.54 -3.60
C ALA A 6 -8.73 -2.36 -5.02
N SER A 7 -9.22 -3.13 -5.99
CA SER A 7 -8.84 -2.97 -7.40
C SER A 7 -9.26 -1.61 -7.96
N LEU A 8 -10.49 -1.16 -7.66
CA LEU A 8 -10.96 0.17 -8.08
C LEU A 8 -10.15 1.28 -7.41
N LEU A 9 -9.80 1.14 -6.13
CA LEU A 9 -8.93 2.07 -5.42
C LEU A 9 -7.55 2.13 -6.07
N TRP A 10 -6.92 1.00 -6.38
CA TRP A 10 -5.62 0.98 -7.04
C TRP A 10 -5.66 1.68 -8.39
N VAL A 11 -6.63 1.33 -9.24
CA VAL A 11 -6.78 1.97 -10.56
C VAL A 11 -7.03 3.48 -10.42
N GLY A 12 -7.90 3.88 -9.50
CA GLY A 12 -8.17 5.29 -9.22
C GLY A 12 -6.95 6.03 -8.69
N TRP A 13 -6.07 5.37 -7.94
CA TRP A 13 -4.89 5.98 -7.36
C TRP A 13 -3.82 6.36 -8.38
N PHE A 14 -3.81 5.73 -9.56
CA PHE A 14 -2.98 6.22 -10.67
C PHE A 14 -3.38 7.65 -11.04
N GLY A 15 -4.68 7.92 -11.17
CA GLY A 15 -5.19 9.27 -11.42
C GLY A 15 -4.93 10.21 -10.25
N PHE A 16 -5.02 9.72 -9.01
CA PHE A 16 -4.72 10.51 -7.82
C PHE A 16 -3.25 10.98 -7.78
N ASN A 17 -2.28 10.07 -7.94
CA ASN A 17 -0.86 10.42 -7.85
C ASN A 17 -0.34 11.10 -9.12
N ALA A 18 -0.62 10.56 -10.30
CA ALA A 18 -0.12 11.14 -11.55
C ALA A 18 -0.84 12.44 -11.91
N GLY A 19 -2.15 12.52 -11.65
CA GLY A 19 -2.94 13.73 -11.90
C GLY A 19 -2.57 14.88 -10.95
N SER A 20 -1.94 14.61 -9.81
CA SER A 20 -1.49 15.64 -8.87
C SER A 20 -0.43 16.58 -9.45
N GLU A 21 0.22 16.19 -10.56
CA GLU A 21 1.16 17.06 -11.26
C GLU A 21 0.47 18.14 -12.11
N LEU A 22 -0.77 17.89 -12.57
CA LEU A 22 -1.51 18.75 -13.50
C LEU A 22 -0.92 18.84 -14.93
N ALA A 23 0.02 17.95 -15.28
CA ALA A 23 0.56 17.79 -16.62
C ALA A 23 0.61 16.30 -17.01
N ALA A 24 0.66 16.01 -18.32
CA ALA A 24 0.78 14.66 -18.86
C ALA A 24 2.16 14.48 -19.50
N ASP A 25 3.18 14.27 -18.67
CA ASP A 25 4.58 14.18 -19.11
C ASP A 25 5.36 13.06 -18.37
N GLY A 26 6.69 13.17 -18.40
CA GLY A 26 7.59 12.18 -17.80
C GLY A 26 7.47 12.07 -16.28
N LEU A 27 7.14 13.16 -15.58
CA LEU A 27 6.99 13.13 -14.13
C LEU A 27 5.67 12.44 -13.75
N ALA A 28 4.59 12.63 -14.52
CA ALA A 28 3.31 11.97 -14.31
C ALA A 28 3.46 10.46 -14.57
N GLY A 29 4.19 10.11 -15.62
CA GLY A 29 4.58 8.73 -15.90
C GLY A 29 5.42 8.10 -14.78
N ALA A 30 6.37 8.85 -14.22
CA ALA A 30 7.15 8.41 -13.06
C ALA A 30 6.27 8.20 -11.82
N ALA A 31 5.32 9.10 -11.57
CA ALA A 31 4.36 8.98 -10.46
C ALA A 31 3.45 7.74 -10.61
N MET A 32 2.97 7.44 -11.83
CA MET A 32 2.25 6.19 -12.10
C MET A 32 3.12 4.96 -11.82
N MET A 33 4.36 4.94 -12.30
CA MET A 33 5.29 3.84 -12.08
C MET A 33 5.58 3.62 -10.59
N ASN A 34 5.88 4.69 -9.86
CA ASN A 34 6.16 4.63 -8.43
C ASN A 34 4.94 4.14 -7.64
N THR A 35 3.73 4.56 -8.05
CA THR A 35 2.48 4.07 -7.47
C THR A 35 2.34 2.56 -7.65
N GLN A 36 2.57 2.04 -8.85
CA GLN A 36 2.51 0.60 -9.12
C GLN A 36 3.53 -0.19 -8.29
N VAL A 37 4.78 0.29 -8.27
CA VAL A 37 5.90 -0.41 -7.62
C VAL A 37 5.73 -0.45 -6.11
N ALA A 38 5.38 0.68 -5.47
CA ALA A 38 5.18 0.74 -4.04
C ALA A 38 4.00 -0.14 -3.58
N THR A 39 2.88 -0.10 -4.31
CA THR A 39 1.70 -0.89 -3.97
C THR A 39 1.95 -2.39 -4.09
N ALA A 40 2.62 -2.82 -5.17
CA ALA A 40 3.01 -4.21 -5.32
C ALA A 40 3.98 -4.67 -4.23
N ALA A 41 4.98 -3.84 -3.90
CA ALA A 41 5.95 -4.13 -2.84
C ALA A 41 5.27 -4.23 -1.47
N ALA A 42 4.34 -3.34 -1.15
CA ALA A 42 3.61 -3.36 0.12
C ALA A 42 2.67 -4.55 0.25
N ALA A 43 1.96 -4.91 -0.83
CA ALA A 43 1.11 -6.11 -0.86
C ALA A 43 1.92 -7.38 -0.60
N LEU A 44 3.09 -7.52 -1.24
CA LEU A 44 3.99 -8.64 -1.02
C LEU A 44 4.60 -8.63 0.39
N ALA A 45 5.06 -7.46 0.86
CA ALA A 45 5.65 -7.32 2.19
C ALA A 45 4.66 -7.70 3.28
N TRP A 46 3.41 -7.25 3.18
CA TRP A 46 2.34 -7.64 4.09
C TRP A 46 2.09 -9.15 4.02
N MET A 47 1.93 -9.71 2.81
CA MET A 47 1.72 -11.14 2.62
C MET A 47 2.82 -11.98 3.28
N PHE A 48 4.10 -11.60 3.10
CA PHE A 48 5.21 -12.31 3.73
C PHE A 48 5.24 -12.13 5.25
N ALA A 49 4.98 -10.92 5.75
CA ALA A 49 4.91 -10.66 7.19
C ALA A 49 3.79 -11.48 7.85
N GLU A 50 2.59 -11.48 7.25
CA GLU A 50 1.46 -12.30 7.66
C GLU A 50 1.80 -13.79 7.62
N TRP A 51 2.43 -14.26 6.55
CA TRP A 51 2.82 -15.66 6.45
C TRP A 51 3.82 -16.07 7.53
N ILE A 52 4.82 -15.24 7.85
CA ILE A 52 5.80 -15.56 8.88
C ILE A 52 5.12 -15.71 10.26
N VAL A 53 4.17 -14.83 10.59
CA VAL A 53 3.52 -14.74 11.90
C VAL A 53 2.30 -15.66 12.01
N ALA A 54 1.36 -15.55 11.08
CA ALA A 54 0.10 -16.30 11.06
C ALA A 54 0.18 -17.65 10.32
N LYS A 55 1.34 -17.99 9.74
CA LYS A 55 1.63 -19.25 9.02
C LYS A 55 0.83 -19.49 7.74
N LYS A 56 -0.04 -18.56 7.35
CA LYS A 56 -0.78 -18.59 6.09
C LYS A 56 -1.02 -17.14 5.59
N PRO A 57 -0.87 -16.87 4.29
CA PRO A 57 -1.27 -15.59 3.72
C PRO A 57 -2.80 -15.52 3.55
N SER A 58 -3.36 -14.31 3.54
CA SER A 58 -4.77 -14.06 3.28
C SER A 58 -4.98 -13.04 2.17
N VAL A 59 -6.11 -13.17 1.46
CA VAL A 59 -6.50 -12.19 0.43
C VAL A 59 -6.75 -10.81 1.05
N LEU A 60 -7.34 -10.77 2.25
CA LEU A 60 -7.55 -9.53 2.99
C LEU A 60 -6.22 -8.85 3.33
N GLY A 61 -5.23 -9.61 3.80
CA GLY A 61 -3.90 -9.08 4.09
C GLY A 61 -3.22 -8.49 2.86
N ILE A 62 -3.27 -9.19 1.72
CA ILE A 62 -2.70 -8.70 0.45
C ILE A 62 -3.33 -7.37 0.03
N ILE A 63 -4.66 -7.25 0.08
CA ILE A 63 -5.33 -6.01 -0.30
C ILE A 63 -5.14 -4.89 0.72
N SER A 64 -5.02 -5.19 2.01
CA SER A 64 -4.65 -4.21 3.05
C SER A 64 -3.24 -3.68 2.84
N GLY A 65 -2.29 -4.58 2.53
CA GLY A 65 -0.92 -4.21 2.15
C GLY A 65 -0.88 -3.35 0.90
N ALA A 66 -1.70 -3.64 -0.11
CA ALA A 66 -1.82 -2.79 -1.30
C ALA A 66 -2.29 -1.37 -0.92
N VAL A 67 -3.35 -1.24 -0.13
CA VAL A 67 -3.83 0.08 0.33
C VAL A 67 -2.78 0.82 1.16
N ALA A 68 -2.06 0.13 2.05
CA ALA A 68 -0.97 0.71 2.81
C ALA A 68 0.13 1.28 1.90
N GLY A 69 0.51 0.55 0.85
CA GLY A 69 1.49 1.02 -0.15
C GLY A 69 1.01 2.24 -0.92
N LEU A 70 -0.25 2.25 -1.36
CA LEU A 70 -0.88 3.37 -2.04
C LEU A 70 -0.85 4.64 -1.19
N VAL A 71 -1.25 4.53 0.08
CA VAL A 71 -1.24 5.65 1.03
C VAL A 71 0.19 6.13 1.27
N ALA A 72 1.13 5.21 1.55
CA ALA A 72 2.50 5.56 1.90
C ALA A 72 3.28 6.23 0.76
N VAL A 73 3.07 5.81 -0.49
CA VAL A 73 3.78 6.38 -1.64
C VAL A 73 3.21 7.73 -2.10
N THR A 74 1.96 8.04 -1.73
CA THR A 74 1.25 9.26 -2.15
C THR A 74 2.12 10.53 -2.05
N PRO A 75 2.69 10.89 -0.88
CA PRO A 75 3.51 12.11 -0.76
C PRO A 75 4.86 12.04 -1.49
N ALA A 76 5.31 10.85 -1.90
CA ALA A 76 6.61 10.61 -2.51
C ALA A 76 6.52 10.32 -4.03
N SER A 77 5.31 10.11 -4.57
CA SER A 77 5.09 9.51 -5.88
C SER A 77 5.80 10.23 -7.04
N GLY A 78 5.86 11.57 -7.03
CA GLY A 78 6.63 12.36 -8.01
C GLY A 78 8.08 12.67 -7.62
N PHE A 79 8.54 12.32 -6.42
CA PHE A 79 9.81 12.79 -5.87
C PHE A 79 10.88 11.69 -5.72
N VAL A 80 10.48 10.42 -5.85
CA VAL A 80 11.40 9.29 -5.74
C VAL A 80 11.56 8.58 -7.09
N ASN A 81 12.59 7.74 -7.19
CA ASN A 81 12.71 6.79 -8.29
C ASN A 81 12.00 5.46 -7.92
N PRO A 82 11.86 4.51 -8.88
CA PRO A 82 11.20 3.23 -8.61
C PRO A 82 11.83 2.42 -7.46
N THR A 83 13.14 2.54 -7.25
CA THR A 83 13.81 1.89 -6.12
C THR A 83 13.39 2.49 -4.78
N GLY A 84 13.26 3.82 -4.70
CA GLY A 84 12.72 4.50 -3.52
C GLY A 84 11.26 4.11 -3.25
N ALA A 85 10.43 4.06 -4.29
CA ALA A 85 9.04 3.62 -4.18
C ALA A 85 8.93 2.17 -3.68
N PHE A 86 9.81 1.28 -4.16
CA PHE A 86 9.89 -0.11 -3.70
C PHE A 86 10.20 -0.19 -2.20
N ILE A 87 11.21 0.57 -1.72
CA ILE A 87 11.57 0.61 -0.30
C ILE A 87 10.42 1.16 0.55
N VAL A 88 9.77 2.24 0.11
CA VAL A 88 8.58 2.79 0.79
C VAL A 88 7.48 1.74 0.90
N GLY A 89 7.20 1.03 -0.20
CA GLY A 89 6.21 -0.04 -0.20
C GLY A 89 6.56 -1.17 0.77
N LEU A 90 7.79 -1.67 0.76
CA LEU A 90 8.23 -2.71 1.68
C LEU A 90 8.06 -2.30 3.15
N ILE A 91 8.51 -1.09 3.51
CA ILE A 91 8.41 -0.57 4.87
C ILE A 91 6.94 -0.42 5.26
N ALA A 92 6.12 0.19 4.40
CA ALA A 92 4.70 0.40 4.66
C ALA A 92 3.96 -0.93 4.88
N GLY A 93 4.17 -1.93 4.01
CA GLY A 93 3.52 -3.23 4.13
C GLY A 93 3.85 -3.95 5.44
N VAL A 94 5.10 -3.90 5.90
CA VAL A 94 5.50 -4.50 7.19
C VAL A 94 4.99 -3.70 8.38
N VAL A 95 5.16 -2.38 8.37
CA VAL A 95 4.78 -1.52 9.51
C VAL A 95 3.27 -1.56 9.71
N CYS A 96 2.48 -1.34 8.66
CA CYS A 96 1.02 -1.38 8.75
C CYS A 96 0.50 -2.77 9.15
N TYR A 97 1.12 -3.87 8.72
CA TYR A 97 0.78 -5.20 9.23
C TYR A 97 0.97 -5.28 10.75
N LEU A 98 2.11 -4.80 11.26
CA LEU A 98 2.40 -4.83 12.69
C LEU A 98 1.43 -3.95 13.48
N SER A 99 1.07 -2.76 13.00
CA SER A 99 0.10 -1.93 13.70
C SER A 99 -1.30 -2.53 13.63
N ALA A 100 -1.77 -2.93 12.44
CA ALA A 100 -3.10 -3.49 12.25
C ALA A 100 -3.32 -4.76 13.08
N VAL A 101 -2.30 -5.64 13.18
CA VAL A 101 -2.46 -6.94 13.86
C VAL A 101 -2.03 -6.90 15.32
N LYS A 102 -0.89 -6.28 15.66
CA LYS A 102 -0.36 -6.32 17.03
C LYS A 102 -0.77 -5.12 17.88
N LEU A 103 -0.73 -3.91 17.31
CA LEU A 103 -1.02 -2.70 18.07
C LEU A 103 -2.51 -2.62 18.44
N LYS A 104 -3.41 -2.98 17.52
CA LYS A 104 -4.85 -3.03 17.80
C LYS A 104 -5.21 -4.02 18.89
N HIS A 105 -4.65 -5.22 18.85
CA HIS A 105 -4.86 -6.23 19.88
C HIS A 105 -4.34 -5.76 21.25
N ALA A 106 -3.23 -5.02 21.28
CA ALA A 106 -2.69 -4.44 22.51
C ALA A 106 -3.53 -3.24 23.04
N MET A 107 -4.15 -2.46 22.15
CA MET A 107 -4.96 -1.29 22.49
C MET A 107 -6.46 -1.59 22.68
N GLY A 108 -6.89 -2.82 22.39
CA GLY A 108 -8.26 -3.29 22.63
C GLY A 108 -9.34 -2.67 21.74
N TYR A 109 -8.96 -2.06 20.60
CA TYR A 109 -9.92 -1.58 19.61
C TYR A 109 -9.84 -2.44 18.35
N ASP A 110 -11.00 -2.72 17.76
CA ASP A 110 -11.13 -3.45 16.50
C ASP A 110 -11.64 -2.46 15.45
N ASP A 111 -10.90 -2.36 14.35
CA ASP A 111 -11.24 -1.48 13.23
C ASP A 111 -11.52 -2.38 12.02
N SER A 112 -12.79 -2.41 11.65
CA SER A 112 -13.39 -3.40 10.74
C SER A 112 -12.73 -3.46 9.36
N LEU A 113 -11.98 -2.43 8.96
CA LEU A 113 -11.37 -2.30 7.64
C LEU A 113 -9.84 -2.31 7.67
N ASP A 114 -9.23 -2.42 8.85
CA ASP A 114 -7.80 -2.15 9.02
C ASP A 114 -7.32 -0.81 8.44
N ALA A 115 -8.19 0.19 8.39
CA ALA A 115 -7.96 1.46 7.70
C ALA A 115 -7.01 2.41 8.44
N PHE A 116 -6.89 2.29 9.76
CA PHE A 116 -6.13 3.23 10.60
C PHE A 116 -4.87 2.62 11.26
N GLY A 117 -4.43 1.45 10.79
CA GLY A 117 -3.23 0.75 11.27
C GLY A 117 -1.99 1.02 10.41
#